data_AF-A0A7J6KJG0-F1
#
_entry.id   AF-A0A7J6KJG0-F1
#
_cell.length_a   1.000
_cell.length_b   1.000
_cell.length_c   1.000
_cell.angle_alpha   90.00
_cell.angle_beta   90.00
_cell.angle_gamma   90.00
#
_symmetry.space_group_name_H-M   'P 1'
#
loop_
_entity.id
_entity.type
_entity.pdbx_description
1 polymer ?
#
loop_
_entity_poly.entity_id
_entity_poly.type
_entity_poly.pdbx_seq_one_letter_code
_entity_poly.pdbx_strand_id
1 'polypeptide(L)'
;SAFRLLPTIMGQVLDLDIRYGSLGGHGIGVFCIFDFPGYKVSALVDTGSTNFYFVWKEWYEHEVGVGACDDLAAGCYSCPGICAPDDPYITCFNDELIVELFKHEDSIKLGSVQIPKLSFGLICKQDPSPSDEEPISILGLAPFIDDDFNSLLHQLANARPKHISSMTFAIYLRNDYFGKLLLGGGDPNVYKQPLRYVSFTSQEEYT
;
A
#
# COMPACT_ATOMS: atom_id res chain seq x y z
N SER A 1 2.86 24.31 29.27
CA SER A 1 2.10 23.39 28.41
C SER A 1 2.44 21.97 28.83
N ALA A 2 1.46 21.19 29.31
CA ALA A 2 1.71 19.88 29.90
C ALA A 2 1.88 18.82 28.80
N PHE A 3 3.04 18.18 28.75
CA PHE A 3 3.28 17.03 27.89
C PHE A 3 2.43 15.86 28.38
N ARG A 4 1.51 15.39 27.54
CA ARG A 4 0.73 14.18 27.81
C ARG A 4 1.50 12.99 27.26
N LEU A 5 2.08 12.18 28.15
CA LEU A 5 2.59 10.86 27.79
C LEU A 5 1.39 9.98 27.46
N LEU A 6 1.16 9.72 26.17
CA LEU A 6 0.24 8.66 25.78
C LEU A 6 0.94 7.32 26.00
N PRO A 7 0.27 6.33 26.63
CA PRO A 7 0.82 4.99 26.72
C PRO A 7 1.13 4.51 25.31
N THR A 8 2.33 3.96 25.13
CA THR A 8 2.73 3.26 23.92
C THR A 8 1.59 2.32 23.53
N ILE A 9 1.10 2.39 22.29
CA ILE A 9 -0.02 1.55 21.84
C ILE A 9 0.47 0.10 21.83
N MET A 10 0.27 -0.60 22.96
CA MET A 10 0.50 -2.02 23.11
C MET A 10 -0.69 -2.75 22.54
N GLY A 11 -0.66 -2.99 21.23
CA GLY A 11 -1.65 -3.81 20.56
C GLY A 11 -1.02 -4.62 19.44
N GLN A 12 -1.84 -5.35 18.69
CA GLN A 12 -1.35 -6.13 17.57
C GLN A 12 -0.84 -5.16 16.49
N VAL A 13 0.46 -5.24 16.23
CA VAL A 13 1.16 -4.45 15.21
C VAL A 13 1.64 -5.41 14.14
N LEU A 14 1.35 -5.11 12.87
CA LEU A 14 1.93 -5.81 11.73
C LEU A 14 3.21 -5.10 11.31
N ASP A 15 4.26 -5.88 11.09
CA ASP A 15 5.59 -5.41 10.70
C ASP A 15 5.84 -5.79 9.24
N LEU A 16 5.95 -4.78 8.39
CA LEU A 16 6.17 -4.92 6.95
C LEU A 16 7.56 -4.38 6.59
N ASP A 17 8.31 -5.17 5.84
CA ASP A 17 9.57 -4.74 5.28
C ASP A 17 9.31 -3.72 4.17
N ILE A 18 10.01 -2.58 4.26
CA ILE A 18 10.00 -1.54 3.23
C ILE A 18 11.42 -1.27 2.72
N ARG A 19 11.50 -0.81 1.47
CA ARG A 19 12.74 -0.34 0.85
C ARG A 19 12.57 1.10 0.42
N TYR A 20 13.54 1.95 0.76
CA TYR A 20 13.64 3.31 0.25
C TYR A 20 14.68 3.37 -0.86
N GLY A 21 14.35 3.92 -2.02
CA GLY A 21 15.32 4.06 -3.10
C GLY A 21 14.67 4.27 -4.44
N SER A 22 15.49 4.23 -5.51
CA SER A 22 14.96 4.27 -6.86
C SER A 22 14.27 2.97 -7.22
N LEU A 23 13.04 3.05 -7.72
CA LEU A 23 12.42 1.99 -8.51
C LEU A 23 12.44 2.44 -9.97
N GLY A 24 12.75 1.53 -10.91
CA GLY A 24 12.83 1.86 -12.34
C GLY A 24 11.60 2.62 -12.81
N GLY A 25 11.76 3.59 -13.71
CA GLY A 25 10.65 4.44 -14.21
C GLY A 25 10.13 5.49 -13.22
N HIS A 26 10.05 5.18 -11.93
CA HIS A 26 9.27 5.94 -10.94
C HIS A 26 10.09 6.81 -9.98
N GLY A 27 11.42 6.80 -10.10
CA GLY A 27 12.30 7.61 -9.25
C GLY A 27 12.37 7.11 -7.80
N ILE A 28 12.68 8.03 -6.88
CA ILE A 28 12.97 7.70 -5.47
C ILE A 28 11.66 7.64 -4.66
N GLY A 29 11.39 6.50 -4.03
CA GLY A 29 10.21 6.29 -3.18
C GLY A 29 10.45 5.33 -2.02
N VAL A 30 9.42 5.14 -1.20
CA VAL A 30 9.37 4.09 -0.17
C VAL A 30 8.42 3.00 -0.67
N PHE A 31 8.89 1.76 -0.73
CA PHE A 31 8.14 0.65 -1.32
C PHE A 31 7.94 -0.47 -0.30
N CYS A 32 6.70 -0.94 -0.17
CA CYS A 32 6.36 -2.13 0.58
C CYS A 32 6.39 -3.35 -0.35
N ILE A 33 7.01 -4.44 0.10
CA ILE A 33 7.17 -5.67 -0.69
C ILE A 33 6.12 -6.69 -0.25
N PHE A 34 5.28 -7.13 -1.19
CA PHE A 34 4.30 -8.19 -1.01
C PHE A 34 4.85 -9.49 -1.58
N ASP A 35 4.83 -10.55 -0.77
CA ASP A 35 5.32 -11.88 -1.12
C ASP A 35 4.13 -12.77 -1.50
N PHE A 36 4.01 -13.07 -2.80
CA PHE A 36 3.01 -13.97 -3.34
C PHE A 36 3.66 -15.32 -3.67
N PRO A 37 2.89 -16.42 -3.79
CA PRO A 37 3.44 -17.72 -4.14
C PRO A 37 4.19 -17.69 -5.50
N GLY A 38 5.53 -17.61 -5.44
CA GLY A 38 6.41 -17.64 -6.60
C GLY A 38 6.87 -16.29 -7.14
N TYR A 39 6.36 -15.16 -6.63
CA TYR A 39 6.75 -13.82 -7.12
C TYR A 39 6.55 -12.74 -6.05
N LYS A 40 7.09 -11.54 -6.32
CA LYS A 40 6.97 -10.38 -5.41
C LYS A 40 6.42 -9.19 -6.17
N VAL A 41 5.64 -8.37 -5.48
CA VAL A 41 5.14 -7.09 -5.99
C VAL A 41 5.55 -5.99 -5.02
N SER A 42 6.09 -4.91 -5.54
CA SER A 42 6.44 -3.72 -4.77
C SER A 42 5.38 -2.65 -4.99
N ALA A 43 4.79 -2.14 -3.91
CA ALA A 43 3.86 -1.03 -3.97
C ALA A 43 4.48 0.22 -3.31
N LEU A 44 4.32 1.37 -3.94
CA LEU A 44 4.72 2.66 -3.38
C LEU A 44 3.86 2.96 -2.15
N VAL A 45 4.50 3.26 -1.03
CA VAL A 45 3.83 3.73 0.17
C VAL A 45 3.42 5.18 -0.05
N ASP A 46 2.12 5.40 -0.19
CA ASP A 46 1.51 6.71 -0.36
C ASP A 46 0.74 7.08 0.90
N THR A 47 1.26 8.02 1.68
CA THR A 47 0.60 8.48 2.91
C THR A 47 -0.51 9.50 2.66
N GLY A 48 -0.61 10.05 1.44
CA GLY A 48 -1.61 11.03 1.03
C GLY A 48 -2.85 10.41 0.37
N SER A 49 -2.75 9.17 -0.12
CA SER A 49 -3.86 8.46 -0.76
C SER A 49 -4.44 7.34 0.11
N THR A 50 -5.74 7.06 -0.06
CA THR A 50 -6.45 5.90 0.51
C THR A 50 -6.34 4.65 -0.37
N ASN A 51 -5.89 4.84 -1.62
CA ASN A 51 -5.91 3.81 -2.65
C ASN A 51 -4.99 2.65 -2.32
N PHE A 52 -5.48 1.41 -2.42
CA PHE A 52 -4.66 0.22 -2.31
C PHE A 52 -4.89 -0.68 -3.53
N TYR A 53 -3.91 -0.74 -4.43
CA TYR A 53 -4.05 -1.46 -5.70
C TYR A 53 -2.72 -1.97 -6.25
N PHE A 54 -2.81 -2.98 -7.13
CA PHE A 54 -1.67 -3.54 -7.85
C PHE A 54 -1.85 -3.43 -9.36
N VAL A 55 -0.71 -3.39 -10.05
CA VAL A 55 -0.66 -3.59 -11.51
C VAL A 55 -1.15 -5.01 -11.81
N TRP A 56 -2.17 -5.15 -12.66
CA TRP A 56 -2.71 -6.44 -13.04
C TRP A 56 -1.90 -7.04 -14.20
N LYS A 57 -1.34 -8.24 -14.01
CA LYS A 57 -0.46 -8.90 -14.99
C LYS A 57 -1.14 -9.06 -16.35
N GLU A 58 -2.35 -9.59 -16.38
CA GLU A 58 -3.04 -9.93 -17.61
C GLU A 58 -3.40 -8.68 -18.44
N TRP A 59 -3.76 -7.57 -17.78
CA TRP A 59 -3.94 -6.29 -18.47
C TRP A 59 -2.60 -5.73 -18.97
N TYR A 60 -1.59 -5.67 -18.11
CA TYR A 60 -0.31 -5.07 -18.48
C TYR A 60 0.36 -5.81 -19.66
N GLU A 61 0.34 -7.14 -19.64
CA GLU A 61 0.88 -7.95 -20.73
C GLU A 61 0.01 -7.93 -21.99
N HIS A 62 -1.29 -7.63 -21.88
CA HIS A 62 -2.13 -7.36 -23.04
C HIS A 62 -1.74 -6.04 -23.72
N GLU A 63 -1.47 -4.98 -22.94
CA GLU A 63 -1.12 -3.66 -23.48
C GLU A 63 0.32 -3.58 -24.01
N VAL A 64 1.28 -4.17 -23.30
CA VAL A 64 2.72 -4.02 -23.60
C VAL A 64 3.30 -5.22 -24.34
N GLY A 65 2.75 -6.41 -24.09
CA GLY A 65 3.20 -7.67 -24.68
C GLY A 65 3.43 -8.76 -23.63
N VAL A 66 3.27 -10.02 -24.06
CA VAL A 66 3.42 -11.21 -23.21
C VAL A 66 4.81 -11.23 -22.57
N GLY A 67 4.84 -11.42 -21.25
CA GLY A 67 6.07 -11.45 -20.44
C GLY A 67 6.60 -10.08 -20.00
N ALA A 68 6.01 -8.96 -20.45
CA ALA A 68 6.46 -7.62 -20.07
C ALA A 68 6.46 -7.38 -18.55
N CYS A 69 5.59 -8.08 -17.81
CA CYS A 69 5.52 -7.99 -16.36
C CYS A 69 6.84 -8.38 -15.66
N ASP A 70 7.63 -9.27 -16.25
CA ASP A 70 8.89 -9.72 -15.66
C ASP A 70 9.97 -8.62 -15.69
N ASP A 71 9.82 -7.65 -16.60
CA ASP A 71 10.70 -6.48 -16.74
C ASP A 71 10.23 -5.28 -15.89
N LEU A 72 8.97 -5.30 -15.41
CA LEU A 72 8.41 -4.22 -14.61
C LEU A 72 9.05 -4.20 -13.22
N ALA A 73 9.65 -3.08 -12.83
CA ALA A 73 10.41 -3.01 -11.58
C ALA A 73 9.55 -3.24 -10.33
N ALA A 74 8.30 -2.78 -10.37
CA ALA A 74 7.31 -3.03 -9.33
C ALA A 74 6.76 -4.48 -9.34
N GLY A 75 6.92 -5.20 -10.45
CA GLY A 75 6.20 -6.43 -10.73
C GLY A 75 4.70 -6.23 -10.86
N CYS A 76 3.98 -7.30 -11.21
CA CYS A 76 2.53 -7.29 -11.31
C CYS A 76 1.91 -8.42 -10.49
N TYR A 77 0.67 -8.19 -10.09
CA TYR A 77 -0.16 -9.20 -9.48
C TYR A 77 -0.81 -10.07 -10.55
N SER A 78 -0.65 -11.39 -10.44
CA SER A 78 -1.35 -12.36 -11.27
C SER A 78 -2.45 -13.02 -10.47
N CYS A 79 -3.62 -13.15 -11.08
CA CYS A 79 -4.73 -13.81 -10.42
C CYS A 79 -4.51 -15.33 -10.34
N PRO A 80 -4.81 -15.97 -9.19
CA PRO A 80 -4.72 -17.43 -9.07
C PRO A 80 -5.76 -18.17 -9.94
N GLY A 81 -6.75 -17.46 -10.50
CA GLY A 81 -7.73 -17.96 -11.45
C GLY A 81 -8.13 -16.87 -12.46
N ILE A 82 -9.24 -17.07 -13.17
CA ILE A 82 -9.74 -16.04 -14.11
C ILE A 82 -10.26 -14.84 -13.32
N CYS A 83 -9.62 -13.70 -13.50
CA CYS A 83 -10.12 -12.39 -13.11
C CYS A 83 -10.67 -11.66 -14.32
N ALA A 84 -11.73 -10.88 -14.12
CA ALA A 84 -12.27 -10.00 -15.13
C ALA A 84 -12.67 -8.68 -14.44
N PRO A 85 -12.49 -7.53 -15.13
CA PRO A 85 -13.01 -6.27 -14.63
C PRO A 85 -14.53 -6.35 -14.44
N ASP A 86 -14.98 -5.95 -13.25
CA ASP A 86 -16.38 -5.73 -12.92
C ASP A 86 -16.48 -4.39 -12.19
N ASP A 87 -17.40 -3.54 -12.65
CA ASP A 87 -17.65 -2.18 -12.12
C ASP A 87 -16.37 -1.35 -11.86
N PRO A 88 -15.62 -0.98 -12.92
CA PRO A 88 -14.37 -0.25 -12.76
C PRO A 88 -14.62 1.17 -12.24
N TYR A 89 -13.78 1.59 -11.29
CA TYR A 89 -13.76 2.95 -10.77
C TYR A 89 -12.46 3.67 -11.18
N ILE A 90 -12.53 4.99 -11.28
CA ILE A 90 -11.43 5.82 -11.76
C ILE A 90 -10.79 6.52 -10.57
N THR A 91 -9.45 6.50 -10.50
CA THR A 91 -8.70 7.31 -9.55
C THR A 91 -7.50 7.99 -10.24
N CYS A 92 -6.96 9.02 -9.60
CA CYS A 92 -5.81 9.77 -10.11
C CYS A 92 -4.63 9.63 -9.16
N PHE A 93 -3.43 9.48 -9.72
CA PHE A 93 -2.18 9.52 -9.01
C PHE A 93 -1.35 10.73 -9.47
N ASN A 94 -0.82 11.50 -8.51
CA ASN A 94 -0.06 12.74 -8.74
C ASN A 94 -0.73 13.74 -9.71
N ASP A 95 -2.06 13.78 -9.73
CA ASP A 95 -2.88 14.65 -10.61
C ASP A 95 -2.71 14.45 -12.13
N GLU A 96 -1.79 13.59 -12.57
CA GLU A 96 -1.43 13.41 -13.99
C GLU A 96 -1.71 12.00 -14.51
N LEU A 97 -1.70 10.99 -13.64
CA LEU A 97 -1.90 9.60 -14.01
C LEU A 97 -3.31 9.13 -13.65
N ILE A 98 -4.15 8.91 -14.66
CA ILE A 98 -5.50 8.37 -14.48
C ILE A 98 -5.43 6.86 -14.58
N VAL A 99 -5.92 6.15 -13.57
CA VAL A 99 -6.03 4.69 -13.57
C VAL A 99 -7.48 4.26 -13.36
N GLU A 100 -7.92 3.29 -14.16
CA GLU A 100 -9.17 2.58 -13.92
C GLU A 100 -8.86 1.26 -13.22
N LEU A 101 -9.56 1.04 -12.12
CA LEU A 101 -9.34 -0.07 -11.20
C LEU A 101 -10.63 -0.88 -11.09
N PHE A 102 -10.54 -2.20 -11.07
CA PHE A 102 -11.63 -3.04 -10.59
C PHE A 102 -11.25 -3.66 -9.25
N LYS A 103 -12.27 -3.93 -8.43
CA LYS A 103 -12.09 -4.50 -7.09
C LYS A 103 -11.76 -5.98 -7.17
N HIS A 104 -10.73 -6.39 -6.44
CA HIS A 104 -10.36 -7.79 -6.28
C HIS A 104 -10.19 -8.13 -4.81
N GLU A 105 -10.44 -9.37 -4.44
CA GLU A 105 -10.23 -9.89 -3.09
C GLU A 105 -9.34 -11.13 -3.15
N ASP A 106 -8.27 -11.14 -2.36
CA ASP A 106 -7.43 -12.33 -2.20
C ASP A 106 -6.83 -12.43 -0.79
N SER A 107 -6.20 -13.57 -0.53
CA SER A 107 -5.43 -13.86 0.66
C SER A 107 -4.02 -13.29 0.53
N ILE A 108 -3.71 -12.24 1.30
CA ILE A 108 -2.40 -11.57 1.27
C ILE A 108 -1.64 -11.82 2.58
N LYS A 109 -0.36 -12.18 2.45
CA LYS A 109 0.55 -12.25 3.58
C LYS A 109 1.11 -10.85 3.88
N LEU A 110 0.83 -10.36 5.07
CA LEU A 110 1.34 -9.09 5.59
C LEU A 110 2.30 -9.39 6.75
N GLY A 111 3.60 -9.30 6.46
CA GLY A 111 4.65 -9.65 7.42
C GLY A 111 4.57 -11.13 7.80
N SER A 112 4.27 -11.42 9.06
CA SER A 112 4.11 -12.79 9.56
C SER A 112 2.66 -13.31 9.54
N VAL A 113 1.69 -12.49 9.13
CA VAL A 113 0.26 -12.81 9.23
C VAL A 113 -0.34 -13.02 7.84
N GLN A 114 -1.07 -14.12 7.67
CA GLN A 114 -1.90 -14.33 6.49
C GLN A 114 -3.27 -13.67 6.72
N ILE A 115 -3.63 -12.73 5.85
CA ILE A 115 -4.95 -12.09 5.84
C ILE A 115 -5.79 -12.84 4.80
N PRO A 116 -6.80 -13.63 5.20
CA PRO A 116 -7.48 -14.56 4.30
C PRO A 116 -8.34 -13.88 3.25
N LYS A 117 -8.75 -12.63 3.50
CA LYS A 117 -9.65 -11.88 2.64
C LYS A 117 -9.32 -10.40 2.77
N LEU A 118 -8.55 -9.88 1.82
CA LEU A 118 -8.16 -8.48 1.72
C LEU A 118 -8.58 -7.96 0.34
N SER A 119 -9.26 -6.82 0.32
CA SER A 119 -9.70 -6.15 -0.89
C SER A 119 -8.66 -5.15 -1.38
N PHE A 120 -8.36 -5.16 -2.67
CA PHE A 120 -7.45 -4.22 -3.35
C PHE A 120 -7.88 -4.03 -4.82
N GLY A 121 -7.51 -2.90 -5.39
CA GLY A 121 -7.78 -2.61 -6.80
C GLY A 121 -6.80 -3.35 -7.71
N LEU A 122 -7.23 -3.64 -8.93
CA LEU A 122 -6.39 -4.12 -10.01
C LEU A 122 -6.53 -3.18 -11.19
N ILE A 123 -5.41 -2.67 -11.68
CA ILE A 123 -5.40 -1.75 -12.84
C ILE A 123 -5.89 -2.50 -14.07
N CYS A 124 -6.98 -2.02 -14.69
CA CYS A 124 -7.48 -2.54 -15.96
C CYS A 124 -7.39 -1.53 -17.09
N LYS A 125 -6.98 -0.29 -16.81
CA LYS A 125 -6.66 0.74 -17.80
C LYS A 125 -5.87 1.87 -17.15
N GLN A 126 -5.07 2.57 -17.95
CA GLN A 126 -4.31 3.75 -17.54
C GLN A 126 -4.26 4.77 -18.68
N ASP A 127 -4.22 6.06 -18.34
CA ASP A 127 -3.88 7.17 -19.22
C ASP A 127 -2.89 8.11 -18.50
N PRO A 128 -1.71 8.41 -19.08
CA PRO A 128 -1.18 7.93 -20.37
C PRO A 128 -0.89 6.43 -20.40
N SER A 129 -0.73 5.87 -21.60
CA SER A 129 -0.58 4.43 -21.81
C SER A 129 0.66 3.86 -21.10
N PRO A 130 0.71 2.54 -20.79
CA PRO A 130 1.87 1.92 -20.14
C PRO A 130 3.20 2.04 -20.92
N SER A 131 3.15 2.32 -22.23
CA SER A 131 4.33 2.58 -23.04
C SER A 131 4.86 4.01 -22.94
N ASP A 132 4.02 4.94 -22.51
CA ASP A 132 4.38 6.35 -22.31
C ASP A 132 4.77 6.60 -20.84
N GLU A 133 4.05 5.99 -19.89
CA GLU A 133 4.29 6.06 -18.46
C GLU A 133 4.13 4.67 -17.84
N GLU A 134 5.20 4.17 -17.21
CA GLU A 134 5.18 2.87 -16.53
C GLU A 134 4.08 2.86 -15.43
N PRO A 135 3.29 1.78 -15.26
CA PRO A 135 2.30 1.71 -14.19
C PRO A 135 2.94 1.35 -12.85
N ILE A 136 2.40 1.90 -11.75
CA ILE A 136 2.87 1.64 -10.38
C ILE A 136 1.78 1.04 -9.50
N SER A 137 2.15 0.12 -8.61
CA SER A 137 1.25 -0.35 -7.54
C SER A 137 1.30 0.61 -6.35
N ILE A 138 0.16 0.90 -5.71
CA ILE A 138 0.08 1.85 -4.60
C ILE A 138 -0.41 1.17 -3.32
N LEU A 139 0.25 1.49 -2.21
CA LEU A 139 -0.17 1.22 -0.84
C LEU A 139 -0.52 2.54 -0.15
N GLY A 140 -1.79 2.91 -0.23
CA GLY A 140 -2.37 4.07 0.41
C GLY A 140 -2.55 3.89 1.91
N LEU A 141 -2.12 4.88 2.68
CA LEU A 141 -2.20 4.90 4.15
C LEU A 141 -2.95 6.12 4.70
N ALA A 142 -3.58 6.93 3.84
CA ALA A 142 -4.35 8.10 4.27
C ALA A 142 -5.53 7.72 5.20
N PRO A 143 -5.97 8.63 6.08
CA PRO A 143 -6.99 8.34 7.08
C PRO A 143 -8.42 8.27 6.50
N PHE A 144 -8.64 8.80 5.30
CA PHE A 144 -9.95 8.94 4.70
C PHE A 144 -10.61 7.58 4.39
N ILE A 145 -11.93 7.54 4.50
CA ILE A 145 -12.76 6.38 4.16
C ILE A 145 -13.44 6.76 2.86
N ASP A 146 -12.99 6.17 1.75
CA ASP A 146 -13.79 6.14 0.54
C ASP A 146 -14.85 5.04 0.71
N ASP A 147 -16.11 5.35 0.39
CA ASP A 147 -17.25 4.43 0.57
C ASP A 147 -17.11 3.18 -0.32
N ASP A 148 -16.41 3.29 -1.45
CA ASP A 148 -16.27 2.21 -2.42
C ASP A 148 -15.04 1.32 -2.15
N PHE A 149 -14.00 1.90 -1.52
CA PHE A 149 -12.73 1.22 -1.23
C PHE A 149 -12.22 1.47 0.19
N ASN A 150 -12.41 0.48 1.07
CA ASN A 150 -11.83 0.53 2.41
C ASN A 150 -10.30 0.52 2.34
N SER A 151 -9.64 1.51 2.94
CA SER A 151 -8.18 1.54 3.05
C SER A 151 -7.65 0.29 3.77
N LEU A 152 -6.38 -0.06 3.54
CA LEU A 152 -5.75 -1.22 4.18
C LEU A 152 -5.91 -1.18 5.71
N LEU A 153 -5.64 -0.02 6.32
CA LEU A 153 -5.76 0.17 7.76
C LEU A 153 -7.19 -0.06 8.25
N HIS A 154 -8.19 0.41 7.50
CA HIS A 154 -9.60 0.19 7.83
C HIS A 154 -9.96 -1.30 7.77
N GLN A 155 -9.56 -2.00 6.70
CA GLN A 155 -9.82 -3.44 6.55
C GLN A 155 -9.20 -4.25 7.70
N LEU A 156 -7.94 -3.99 8.04
CA LEU A 156 -7.22 -4.69 9.11
C LEU A 156 -7.79 -4.40 10.50
N ALA A 157 -8.23 -3.16 10.75
CA ALA A 157 -8.81 -2.76 12.03
C ALA A 157 -10.23 -3.30 12.21
N ASN A 158 -10.99 -3.54 11.14
CA ASN A 158 -12.38 -4.01 11.20
C ASN A 158 -12.56 -5.50 10.89
N ALA A 159 -11.48 -6.20 10.51
CA ALA A 159 -11.46 -7.64 10.33
C ALA A 159 -11.89 -8.41 11.61
N ARG A 160 -12.34 -9.65 11.42
CA ARG A 160 -12.72 -10.56 12.51
C ARG A 160 -12.00 -11.91 12.34
N PRO A 161 -10.99 -12.23 13.18
CA PRO A 161 -10.45 -11.43 14.28
C PRO A 161 -9.74 -10.17 13.77
N LYS A 162 -9.65 -9.15 14.64
CA LYS A 162 -8.94 -7.89 14.36
C LYS A 162 -7.45 -8.17 14.13
N HIS A 163 -6.84 -7.56 13.12
CA HIS A 163 -5.42 -7.74 12.80
C HIS A 163 -4.53 -6.62 13.33
N ILE A 164 -5.07 -5.42 13.51
CA ILE A 164 -4.36 -4.27 14.10
C ILE A 164 -5.18 -3.57 15.18
N SER A 165 -4.52 -3.07 16.22
CA SER A 165 -5.21 -2.42 17.35
C SER A 165 -5.86 -1.09 17.02
N SER A 166 -5.21 -0.28 16.18
CA SER A 166 -5.64 1.07 15.78
C SER A 166 -5.37 1.34 14.31
N MET A 167 -6.01 2.37 13.74
CA MET A 167 -5.72 2.88 12.40
C MET A 167 -4.51 3.84 12.46
N THR A 168 -3.41 3.39 13.02
CA THR A 168 -2.16 4.15 13.16
C THR A 168 -1.06 3.39 12.45
N PHE A 169 -0.13 4.08 11.82
CA PHE A 169 1.08 3.46 11.30
C PHE A 169 2.32 4.25 11.69
N ALA A 170 3.48 3.60 11.58
CA ALA A 170 4.78 4.23 11.77
C ALA A 170 5.75 3.75 10.69
N ILE A 171 6.53 4.67 10.14
CA ILE A 171 7.56 4.40 9.16
C ILE A 171 8.93 4.61 9.81
N TYR A 172 9.78 3.60 9.75
CA TYR A 172 11.16 3.66 10.23
C TYR A 172 12.10 3.41 9.06
N LEU A 173 12.83 4.43 8.64
CA LEU A 173 13.84 4.32 7.58
C LEU A 173 15.22 4.17 8.19
N ARG A 174 16.05 3.30 7.60
CA ARG A 174 17.46 3.14 7.95
C ARG A 174 18.34 3.63 6.79
N ASN A 175 19.59 3.94 7.12
CA ASN A 175 20.57 4.47 6.16
C ASN A 175 21.01 3.48 5.08
N ASP A 176 20.64 2.20 5.19
CA ASP A 176 20.97 1.15 4.23
C ASP A 176 19.85 0.88 3.22
N TYR A 177 18.97 1.86 2.99
CA TYR A 177 17.84 1.77 2.04
C TYR A 177 16.73 0.80 2.44
N PHE A 178 16.80 0.23 3.64
CA PHE A 178 15.75 -0.63 4.19
C PHE A 178 15.04 0.06 5.35
N GLY A 179 13.86 -0.42 5.68
CA GLY A 179 13.07 0.13 6.76
C GLY A 179 11.95 -0.80 7.18
N LYS A 180 11.11 -0.29 8.07
CA LYS A 180 9.90 -0.97 8.53
C LYS A 180 8.70 -0.05 8.43
N LEU A 181 7.60 -0.60 7.95
CA LEU A 181 6.26 -0.02 8.07
C LEU A 181 5.51 -0.84 9.12
N LEU A 182 5.20 -0.19 10.23
CA LEU A 182 4.41 -0.79 11.30
C LEU A 182 2.95 -0.35 11.15
N LEU A 183 2.03 -1.29 11.04
CA LEU A 183 0.58 -1.02 10.99
C LEU A 183 -0.05 -1.39 12.33
N GLY A 184 -0.86 -0.51 12.91
CA GLY A 184 -1.47 -0.69 14.23
C GLY A 184 -0.82 0.08 15.37
N GLY A 185 0.28 0.79 15.12
CA GLY A 185 1.05 1.50 16.14
C GLY A 185 2.51 1.73 15.75
N GLY A 186 3.38 1.82 16.75
CA GLY A 186 4.83 1.97 16.60
C GLY A 186 5.59 1.11 17.62
N ASP A 187 6.91 1.00 17.47
CA ASP A 187 7.75 0.23 18.38
C ASP A 187 8.59 1.17 19.28
N PRO A 188 8.40 1.17 20.61
CA PRO A 188 9.14 2.04 21.52
C PRO A 188 10.65 1.77 21.59
N ASN A 189 11.10 0.62 21.09
CA ASN A 189 12.51 0.23 21.13
C ASN A 189 13.31 0.82 19.96
N VAL A 190 12.65 1.35 18.93
CA VAL A 190 13.32 1.88 17.72
C VAL A 190 13.45 3.41 17.69
N TYR A 191 12.91 4.13 18.68
CA TYR A 191 13.05 5.59 18.78
C TYR A 191 13.50 6.06 20.16
N LYS A 192 14.11 7.25 20.22
CA LYS A 192 14.46 7.90 21.48
C LYS A 192 13.24 8.59 22.07
N GLN A 193 12.86 8.22 23.29
CA GLN A 193 11.74 8.82 24.01
C GLN A 193 12.10 10.21 24.57
N PRO A 194 11.11 11.11 24.74
CA PRO A 194 9.70 10.99 24.36
C PRO A 194 9.43 11.40 22.91
N LEU A 195 8.40 10.80 22.29
CA LEU A 195 7.86 11.30 21.02
C LEU A 195 7.27 12.69 21.20
N ARG A 196 7.46 13.54 20.18
CA ARG A 196 6.80 14.84 20.07
C ARG A 196 5.63 14.68 19.11
N TYR A 197 4.46 15.12 19.54
CA TYR A 197 3.23 15.06 18.75
C TYR A 197 2.88 16.46 18.28
N VAL A 198 2.43 16.54 17.04
CA VAL A 198 1.83 17.72 16.42
C VAL A 198 0.40 17.35 16.04
N SER A 199 -0.53 18.29 16.23
CA SER A 199 -1.90 18.09 15.77
C SER A 199 -1.94 18.25 14.25
N PHE A 200 -2.70 17.39 13.57
CA PHE A 200 -3.04 17.61 12.17
C PHE A 200 -3.91 18.86 12.02
N THR A 201 -3.78 19.51 10.88
CA THR A 201 -4.59 20.66 10.45
C THR A 201 -5.91 20.21 9.80
N SER A 202 -5.97 18.96 9.34
CA SER A 202 -7.12 18.33 8.66
C SER A 202 -7.41 16.93 9.22
N GLN A 203 -8.63 16.41 9.01
CA GLN A 203 -8.97 15.00 9.25
C GLN A 203 -8.86 14.13 7.97
N GLU A 204 -8.74 14.78 6.81
CA GLU A 204 -8.72 14.13 5.49
C GLU A 204 -7.28 13.82 5.04
N GLU A 205 -6.32 14.61 5.54
CA GLU A 205 -4.91 14.53 5.16
C GLU A 205 -4.00 14.60 6.39
N TYR A 206 -2.78 14.07 6.26
CA TYR A 206 -1.72 14.24 7.26
C TYR A 206 -0.95 15.56 7.10
N THR A 207 -1.67 16.67 6.93
CA THR A 207 -1.14 18.04 6.79
C THR A 207 -1.28 18.84 8.07
#